data_AF-A0A496AIZ9-F1
#
_entry.id   AF-A0A496AIZ9-F1
#
_cell.length_a   1.000
_cell.length_b   1.000
_cell.length_c   1.000
_cell.angle_alpha   90.00
_cell.angle_beta   90.00
_cell.angle_gamma   90.00
#
_symmetry.space_group_name_H-M   'P 1'
#
loop_
_entity.id
_entity.type
_entity.pdbx_description
1 polymer ?
#
loop_
_entity_poly.entity_id
_entity_poly.type
_entity_poly.pdbx_seq_one_letter_code
_entity_poly.pdbx_strand_id
1 'polypeptide(L)'
;MLANTITLFRVFLTFLVIALFGRHRALDIALIFTIAIIFTLDAVDGIVARRRNETSEIGALLDIIADRIVENTFWIYFTAIGLTPLWMPITVMARGVITDTYQRTHGYPKNGWTYALTRSRISRGLYGAVKMLAFISLASATVFNNAILSIISYILATLTVGFCLLRGIPFFFIRKTPCPPST
;
A
#
# COMPACT_ATOMS: atom_id res chain seq x y z
N MET A 1 -4.88 3.24 -21.82
CA MET A 1 -3.49 2.68 -21.93
C MET A 1 -2.49 3.40 -21.02
N LEU A 2 -2.63 4.73 -20.83
CA LEU A 2 -1.70 5.55 -20.04
C LEU A 2 -1.61 5.13 -18.56
N ALA A 3 -2.72 4.73 -17.92
CA ALA A 3 -2.74 4.26 -16.52
C ALA A 3 -1.90 2.99 -16.30
N ASN A 4 -1.89 2.05 -17.25
CA ASN A 4 -1.09 0.83 -17.15
C ASN A 4 0.42 1.16 -17.23
N THR A 5 0.80 2.18 -18.01
CA THR A 5 2.19 2.61 -18.09
C THR A 5 2.66 3.23 -16.78
N ILE A 6 1.83 4.05 -16.12
CA ILE A 6 2.21 4.69 -14.86
C ILE A 6 2.32 3.65 -13.73
N THR A 7 1.39 2.68 -13.65
CA THR A 7 1.47 1.57 -12.69
C THR A 7 2.73 0.72 -12.88
N LEU A 8 3.07 0.33 -14.10
CA LEU A 8 4.32 -0.37 -14.39
C LEU A 8 5.56 0.47 -14.07
N PHE A 9 5.52 1.77 -14.39
CA PHE A 9 6.60 2.69 -14.08
C PHE A 9 6.82 2.83 -12.57
N ARG A 10 5.76 2.86 -11.75
CA ARG A 10 5.85 2.86 -10.28
C ARG A 10 6.56 1.61 -9.74
N VAL A 11 6.23 0.44 -10.28
CA VAL A 11 6.88 -0.82 -9.91
C VAL A 11 8.36 -0.79 -10.28
N PHE A 12 8.68 -0.36 -11.50
CA PHE A 12 10.07 -0.21 -11.95
C PHE A 12 10.86 0.75 -11.05
N LEU A 13 10.32 1.94 -10.77
CA LEU A 13 10.93 2.91 -9.87
C LEU A 13 11.17 2.34 -8.46
N THR A 14 10.25 1.52 -7.96
CA THR A 14 10.39 0.89 -6.63
C THR A 14 11.61 -0.03 -6.58
N PHE A 15 11.80 -0.87 -7.60
CA PHE A 15 12.98 -1.72 -7.69
C PHE A 15 14.27 -0.90 -7.88
N LEU A 16 14.20 0.16 -8.68
CA LEU A 16 15.33 1.08 -8.86
C LEU A 16 15.75 1.74 -7.54
N VAL A 17 14.79 2.22 -6.75
CA VAL A 17 15.04 2.80 -5.43
C VAL A 17 15.81 1.81 -4.57
N ILE A 18 15.29 0.59 -4.40
CA ILE A 18 15.91 -0.42 -3.52
C ILE A 18 17.30 -0.84 -4.01
N ALA A 19 17.52 -0.94 -5.32
CA ALA A 19 18.82 -1.31 -5.88
C ALA A 19 19.90 -0.23 -5.67
N LEU A 20 19.51 1.04 -5.59
CA LEU A 20 20.43 2.17 -5.48
C LEU A 20 20.58 2.72 -4.06
N PHE A 21 19.63 2.43 -3.18
CA PHE A 21 19.59 2.96 -1.82
C PHE A 21 20.75 2.43 -0.97
N GLY A 22 21.44 3.33 -0.26
CA GLY A 22 22.60 3.04 0.58
C GLY A 22 23.95 3.14 -0.13
N ARG A 23 24.00 3.49 -1.42
CA ARG A 23 25.27 3.66 -2.16
C ARG A 23 25.94 4.99 -1.87
N HIS A 24 25.16 6.08 -1.91
CA HIS A 24 25.67 7.44 -1.70
C HIS A 24 24.61 8.31 -1.04
N ARG A 25 25.00 9.01 0.03
CA ARG A 25 24.07 9.84 0.82
C ARG A 25 23.29 10.87 0.00
N ALA A 26 23.93 11.51 -0.99
CA ALA A 26 23.27 12.47 -1.87
C ALA A 26 22.23 11.81 -2.78
N LEU A 27 22.51 10.60 -3.27
CA LEU A 27 21.54 9.81 -4.02
C LEU A 27 20.40 9.36 -3.12
N ASP A 28 20.67 8.92 -1.89
CA ASP A 28 19.63 8.46 -0.97
C ASP A 28 18.61 9.57 -0.66
N ILE A 29 19.06 10.82 -0.54
CA ILE A 29 18.18 11.99 -0.40
C ILE A 29 17.25 12.10 -1.61
N ALA A 30 17.78 11.99 -2.84
CA ALA A 30 16.97 12.01 -4.06
C ALA A 30 15.99 10.82 -4.13
N LEU A 31 16.40 9.65 -3.64
CA LEU A 31 15.57 8.46 -3.58
C LEU A 31 14.43 8.61 -2.56
N ILE A 32 14.61 9.32 -1.45
CA ILE A 32 13.51 9.65 -0.51
C ILE A 32 12.42 10.45 -1.23
N PHE A 33 12.78 11.45 -2.04
CA PHE A 33 11.82 12.18 -2.87
C PHE A 33 11.17 11.28 -3.92
N THR A 34 11.92 10.33 -4.48
CA THR A 34 11.39 9.35 -5.44
C THR A 34 10.34 8.46 -4.79
N ILE A 35 10.53 8.01 -3.54
CA ILE A 35 9.52 7.27 -2.77
C ILE A 35 8.24 8.11 -2.64
N ALA A 36 8.36 9.40 -2.29
CA ALA A 36 7.20 10.29 -2.21
C ALA A 36 6.44 10.38 -3.54
N ILE A 37 7.17 10.46 -4.66
CA ILE A 37 6.59 10.48 -6.01
C ILE A 37 5.86 9.16 -6.32
N ILE A 38 6.45 8.00 -6.02
CA ILE A 38 5.83 6.68 -6.27
C ILE A 38 4.46 6.56 -5.60
N PHE A 39 4.34 6.99 -4.34
CA PHE A 39 3.06 6.96 -3.60
C PHE A 39 2.09 8.07 -4.02
N THR A 40 2.60 9.20 -4.50
CA THR A 40 1.72 10.28 -5.01
C THR A 40 1.15 9.91 -6.37
N LEU A 41 1.94 9.26 -7.24
CA LEU A 41 1.49 8.79 -8.55
C LEU A 41 0.31 7.82 -8.43
N ASP A 42 0.28 6.98 -7.40
CA ASP A 42 -0.86 6.10 -7.07
C ASP A 42 -2.18 6.87 -6.95
N ALA A 43 -2.15 7.93 -6.15
CA ALA A 43 -3.33 8.74 -5.90
C ALA A 43 -3.76 9.49 -7.17
N VAL A 44 -2.80 9.94 -7.98
CA VAL A 44 -3.05 10.65 -9.24
C VAL A 44 -3.65 9.72 -10.29
N ASP A 45 -3.10 8.52 -10.48
CA ASP A 45 -3.62 7.50 -11.41
C ASP A 45 -5.07 7.15 -11.10
N GLY A 46 -5.37 6.95 -9.81
CA GLY A 46 -6.72 6.67 -9.34
C GLY A 46 -7.72 7.79 -9.61
N ILE A 47 -7.26 9.05 -9.75
CA ILE A 47 -8.11 10.20 -10.12
C ILE A 47 -8.26 10.28 -11.65
N VAL A 48 -7.18 10.11 -12.40
CA VAL A 48 -7.16 10.19 -13.87
C VAL A 48 -7.99 9.08 -14.50
N ALA A 49 -7.84 7.84 -14.02
CA ALA A 49 -8.60 6.69 -14.51
C ALA A 49 -10.13 6.89 -14.37
N ARG A 50 -10.57 7.52 -13.26
CA ARG A 50 -11.99 7.82 -13.01
C ARG A 50 -12.53 8.91 -13.92
N ARG A 51 -11.71 9.91 -14.27
CA ARG A 51 -12.14 11.00 -15.17
C ARG A 51 -12.24 10.56 -16.62
N ARG A 52 -11.48 9.53 -17.02
CA ARG A 52 -11.44 9.06 -18.41
C ARG A 52 -12.37 7.91 -18.73
N ASN A 53 -13.06 7.31 -17.74
CA ASN A 53 -13.85 6.08 -17.92
C ASN A 53 -13.08 4.95 -18.66
N GLU A 54 -11.74 5.00 -18.68
CA GLU A 54 -10.88 3.98 -19.29
C GLU A 54 -10.70 2.83 -18.30
N THR A 55 -11.77 2.11 -18.00
CA THR A 55 -11.74 0.96 -17.08
C THR A 55 -11.67 -0.33 -17.87
N SER A 56 -10.44 -0.77 -18.20
CA SER A 56 -10.22 -2.17 -18.63
C SER A 56 -10.11 -3.06 -17.40
N GLU A 57 -10.73 -4.24 -17.41
CA GLU A 57 -10.64 -5.20 -16.30
C GLU A 57 -9.20 -5.63 -16.01
N ILE A 58 -8.40 -5.80 -17.07
CA ILE A 58 -6.97 -6.15 -16.98
C ILE A 58 -6.18 -5.02 -16.31
N GLY A 59 -6.42 -3.76 -16.68
CA GLY A 59 -5.76 -2.61 -16.07
C GLY A 59 -6.07 -2.48 -14.58
N ALA A 60 -7.34 -2.69 -14.19
CA ALA A 60 -7.73 -2.66 -12.77
C ALA A 60 -7.08 -3.80 -11.96
N LEU A 61 -6.93 -4.99 -12.56
CA LEU A 61 -6.21 -6.10 -11.93
C LEU A 61 -4.72 -5.78 -11.77
N LEU A 62 -4.08 -5.22 -12.81
CA LEU A 62 -2.67 -4.83 -12.78
C LEU A 62 -2.39 -3.76 -11.73
N ASP A 63 -3.27 -2.77 -11.57
CA ASP A 63 -3.18 -1.73 -10.55
C ASP A 63 -3.14 -2.32 -9.13
N ILE A 64 -4.08 -3.23 -8.82
CA ILE A 64 -4.12 -3.95 -7.54
C ILE A 64 -2.84 -4.75 -7.31
N ILE A 65 -2.34 -5.46 -8.32
CA ILE A 65 -1.12 -6.27 -8.20
C ILE A 65 0.11 -5.37 -8.00
N ALA A 66 0.23 -4.30 -8.79
CA ALA A 66 1.33 -3.34 -8.71
C ALA A 66 1.40 -2.70 -7.32
N ASP A 67 0.27 -2.26 -6.77
CA ASP A 67 0.20 -1.72 -5.41
C ASP A 67 0.70 -2.69 -4.35
N ARG A 68 0.33 -3.97 -4.47
CA ARG A 68 0.82 -5.02 -3.55
C ARG A 68 2.30 -5.27 -3.71
N ILE A 69 2.82 -5.28 -4.93
CA ILE A 69 4.25 -5.41 -5.18
C ILE A 69 5.00 -4.25 -4.53
N VAL A 70 4.59 -3.00 -4.79
CA VAL A 70 5.25 -1.81 -4.24
C VAL A 70 5.22 -1.82 -2.71
N GLU A 71 4.04 -2.04 -2.09
CA GLU A 71 3.90 -2.06 -0.63
C GLU A 71 4.76 -3.16 0.01
N ASN A 72 4.65 -4.40 -0.48
CA ASN A 72 5.38 -5.53 0.12
C ASN A 72 6.89 -5.37 -0.06
N THR A 73 7.31 -4.88 -1.22
CA THR A 73 8.73 -4.67 -1.54
C THR A 73 9.39 -3.68 -0.58
N PHE A 74 8.73 -2.55 -0.27
CA PHE A 74 9.25 -1.61 0.73
C PHE A 74 9.26 -2.20 2.15
N TRP A 75 8.18 -2.88 2.58
CA TRP A 75 8.16 -3.50 3.91
C TRP A 75 9.25 -4.56 4.10
N ILE A 76 9.46 -5.41 3.09
CA ILE A 76 10.52 -6.43 3.08
C ILE A 76 11.88 -5.75 3.10
N TYR A 77 12.09 -4.73 2.28
CA TYR A 77 13.35 -3.99 2.24
C TYR A 77 13.71 -3.37 3.59
N PHE A 78 12.80 -2.60 4.20
CA PHE A 78 13.04 -1.97 5.50
C PHE A 78 13.24 -2.98 6.63
N THR A 79 12.63 -4.16 6.52
CA THR A 79 12.87 -5.28 7.44
C THR A 79 14.25 -5.89 7.22
N ALA A 80 14.67 -6.08 5.96
CA ALA A 80 15.97 -6.66 5.62
C ALA A 80 17.14 -5.80 6.10
N ILE A 81 16.98 -4.47 6.11
CA ILE A 81 17.97 -3.54 6.68
C ILE A 81 17.82 -3.30 8.19
N GLY A 82 16.90 -4.02 8.86
CA GLY A 82 16.75 -4.02 10.31
C GLY A 82 15.99 -2.84 10.91
N LEU A 83 15.31 -2.02 10.11
CA LEU A 83 14.52 -0.89 10.63
C LEU A 83 13.14 -1.29 11.15
N THR A 84 12.57 -2.34 10.58
CA THR A 84 11.25 -2.85 10.97
C THR A 84 11.32 -4.33 11.33
N PRO A 85 10.56 -4.78 12.32
CA PRO A 85 10.51 -6.18 12.71
C PRO A 85 9.72 -7.01 11.69
N LEU A 86 10.09 -8.28 11.56
CA LEU A 86 9.55 -9.21 10.56
C LEU A 86 8.01 -9.40 10.63
N TRP A 87 7.40 -9.17 11.79
CA TRP A 87 5.94 -9.28 11.92
C TRP A 87 5.19 -8.26 11.06
N MET A 88 5.77 -7.08 10.77
CA MET A 88 5.12 -6.04 9.96
C MET A 88 4.88 -6.46 8.50
N PRO A 89 5.89 -6.85 7.70
CA PRO A 89 5.66 -7.32 6.34
C PRO A 89 4.75 -8.56 6.31
N ILE A 90 4.94 -9.51 7.22
CA ILE A 90 4.13 -10.74 7.26
C ILE A 90 2.66 -10.42 7.47
N THR A 91 2.33 -9.55 8.43
CA THR A 91 0.94 -9.19 8.71
C THR A 91 0.29 -8.42 7.56
N VAL A 92 1.02 -7.48 6.95
CA VAL A 92 0.53 -6.71 5.79
C VAL A 92 0.27 -7.63 4.59
N MET A 93 1.19 -8.56 4.30
CA MET A 93 1.06 -9.53 3.22
C MET A 93 -0.11 -10.49 3.45
N ALA A 94 -0.17 -11.11 4.63
CA ALA A 94 -1.24 -12.05 4.98
C ALA A 94 -2.61 -11.37 4.91
N ARG A 95 -2.74 -10.17 5.50
CA ARG A 95 -3.98 -9.38 5.42
C ARG A 95 -4.33 -9.08 3.97
N GLY A 96 -3.36 -8.63 3.17
CA GLY A 96 -3.56 -8.29 1.76
C GLY A 96 -4.18 -9.44 0.98
N VAL A 97 -3.58 -10.63 1.06
CA VAL A 97 -4.08 -11.83 0.38
C VAL A 97 -5.48 -12.21 0.86
N ILE A 98 -5.73 -12.18 2.17
CA ILE A 98 -7.05 -12.52 2.73
C ILE A 98 -8.11 -11.52 2.27
N THR A 99 -7.86 -10.21 2.38
CA THR A 99 -8.84 -9.20 1.98
C THR A 99 -9.11 -9.21 0.49
N ASP A 100 -8.08 -9.42 -0.34
CA ASP A 100 -8.21 -9.39 -1.79
C ASP A 100 -8.97 -10.62 -2.31
N THR A 101 -8.69 -11.80 -1.75
CA THR A 101 -9.43 -13.04 -2.08
C THR A 101 -10.89 -12.97 -1.62
N TYR A 102 -11.13 -12.47 -0.41
CA TYR A 102 -12.48 -12.34 0.12
C TYR A 102 -13.31 -11.33 -0.67
N GLN A 103 -12.73 -10.19 -1.01
CA GLN A 103 -13.39 -9.16 -1.81
C GLN A 103 -13.79 -9.68 -3.20
N ARG A 104 -12.94 -10.50 -3.84
CA ARG A 104 -13.24 -11.07 -5.16
C ARG A 104 -14.33 -12.14 -5.11
N THR A 105 -14.40 -12.91 -4.03
CA THR A 105 -15.36 -14.03 -3.90
C THR A 105 -16.72 -13.59 -3.36
N HIS A 106 -16.76 -12.70 -2.37
CA HIS A 106 -17.98 -12.31 -1.65
C HIS A 106 -18.40 -10.86 -1.91
N GLY A 107 -17.58 -10.09 -2.62
CA GLY A 107 -17.81 -8.66 -2.84
C GLY A 107 -17.55 -7.82 -1.58
N TYR A 108 -18.02 -6.58 -1.60
CA TYR A 108 -17.88 -5.65 -0.47
C TYR A 108 -19.02 -5.80 0.54
N PRO A 109 -18.78 -5.53 1.84
CA PRO A 109 -19.85 -5.47 2.83
C PRO A 109 -20.87 -4.41 2.41
N LYS A 110 -22.17 -4.74 2.43
CA LYS A 110 -23.20 -3.86 1.84
C LYS A 110 -23.61 -2.68 2.76
N ASN A 111 -23.65 -2.87 4.08
CA ASN A 111 -24.18 -1.87 5.04
C ASN A 111 -23.30 -1.72 6.31
N GLY A 112 -23.33 -0.53 6.94
CA GLY A 112 -22.81 -0.26 8.29
C GLY A 112 -21.43 0.41 8.38
N TRP A 113 -20.86 0.45 9.60
CA TRP A 113 -19.51 0.97 9.87
C TRP A 113 -18.42 0.24 9.06
N THR A 114 -18.64 -1.05 8.78
CA THR A 114 -17.78 -1.90 7.94
C THR A 114 -17.67 -1.40 6.51
N TYR A 115 -18.77 -0.93 5.92
CA TYR A 115 -18.80 -0.31 4.59
C TYR A 115 -18.11 1.06 4.58
N ALA A 116 -18.37 1.88 5.60
CA ALA A 116 -17.72 3.19 5.73
C ALA A 116 -16.20 3.05 5.84
N LEU A 117 -15.70 2.09 6.62
CA LEU A 117 -14.26 1.89 6.83
C LEU A 117 -13.54 1.38 5.57
N THR A 118 -14.16 0.47 4.81
CA THR A 118 -13.54 -0.11 3.60
C THR A 118 -13.68 0.80 2.37
N ARG A 119 -14.88 1.36 2.11
CA ARG A 119 -15.17 2.07 0.84
C ARG A 119 -14.99 3.58 0.91
N SER A 120 -15.01 4.20 2.11
CA SER A 120 -14.86 5.66 2.23
C SER A 120 -13.56 6.15 1.58
N ARG A 121 -13.69 7.23 0.80
CA ARG A 121 -12.57 7.89 0.13
C ARG A 121 -11.58 8.43 1.16
N ILE A 122 -12.09 8.94 2.28
CA ILE A 122 -11.31 9.52 3.37
C ILE A 122 -10.46 8.43 4.02
N SER A 123 -11.06 7.29 4.37
CA SER A 123 -10.33 6.17 4.97
C SER A 123 -9.22 5.65 4.06
N ARG A 124 -9.47 5.53 2.75
CA ARG A 124 -8.47 5.08 1.77
C ARG A 124 -7.33 6.08 1.60
N GLY A 125 -7.67 7.35 1.43
CA GLY A 125 -6.68 8.43 1.33
C GLY A 125 -5.83 8.56 2.59
N LEU A 126 -6.45 8.48 3.77
CA LEU A 126 -5.74 8.52 5.05
C LEU A 126 -4.76 7.36 5.18
N TYR A 127 -5.16 6.13 4.83
CA TYR A 127 -4.26 4.98 4.87
C TYR A 127 -3.09 5.14 3.90
N GLY A 128 -3.33 5.61 2.68
CA GLY A 128 -2.28 5.92 1.72
C GLY A 128 -1.31 6.98 2.24
N ALA A 129 -1.82 8.07 2.83
CA ALA A 129 -1.01 9.14 3.39
C ALA A 129 -0.15 8.66 4.58
N VAL A 130 -0.73 7.92 5.52
CA VAL A 130 0.00 7.39 6.69
C VAL A 130 1.09 6.41 6.24
N LYS A 131 0.79 5.54 5.26
CA LYS A 131 1.76 4.63 4.67
C LYS A 131 2.91 5.36 3.97
N MET A 132 2.59 6.39 3.17
CA MET A 132 3.59 7.22 2.51
C MET A 132 4.51 7.89 3.52
N LEU A 133 3.95 8.49 4.58
CA LEU A 133 4.73 9.11 5.67
C LEU A 133 5.59 8.08 6.41
N ALA A 134 5.10 6.86 6.63
CA ALA A 134 5.88 5.79 7.25
C ALA A 134 7.10 5.41 6.39
N PHE A 135 6.94 5.20 5.09
CA PHE A 135 8.08 4.83 4.23
C PHE A 135 9.08 5.98 4.02
N ILE A 136 8.61 7.22 3.89
CA ILE A 136 9.49 8.40 3.80
C ILE A 136 10.28 8.58 5.11
N SER A 137 9.62 8.42 6.26
CA SER A 137 10.29 8.54 7.56
C SER A 137 11.31 7.42 7.77
N LEU A 138 10.98 6.17 7.44
CA LEU A 138 11.92 5.04 7.47
C LEU A 138 13.14 5.28 6.58
N ALA A 139 12.92 5.72 5.33
CA ALA A 139 14.02 6.07 4.41
C ALA A 139 14.84 7.28 4.91
N SER A 140 14.22 8.23 5.62
CA SER A 140 14.95 9.35 6.20
C SER A 140 15.78 8.89 7.41
N ALA A 141 15.25 7.96 8.22
CA ALA A 141 15.94 7.43 9.39
C ALA A 141 17.26 6.72 9.01
N THR A 142 17.32 6.00 7.89
CA THR A 142 18.55 5.38 7.40
C THR A 142 19.62 6.41 7.00
N VAL A 143 19.21 7.49 6.34
CA VAL A 143 20.13 8.49 5.76
C VAL A 143 20.68 9.44 6.81
N PHE A 144 19.81 9.90 7.72
CA PHE A 144 20.20 10.87 8.74
C PHE A 144 20.76 10.22 10.01
N ASN A 145 20.55 8.91 10.20
CA ASN A 145 21.02 8.14 11.35
C ASN A 145 20.69 8.80 12.71
N ASN A 146 19.49 9.38 12.81
CA ASN A 146 19.01 10.10 13.98
C ASN A 146 18.10 9.19 14.82
N ALA A 147 18.42 9.02 16.10
CA ALA A 147 17.66 8.15 17.02
C ALA A 147 16.18 8.56 17.15
N ILE A 148 15.92 9.87 17.29
CA ILE A 148 14.54 10.41 17.37
C ILE A 148 13.75 10.05 16.11
N LEU A 149 14.39 10.18 14.95
CA LEU A 149 13.75 9.91 13.66
C LEU A 149 13.43 8.42 13.50
N SER A 150 14.32 7.53 13.96
CA SER A 150 14.09 6.09 13.99
C SER A 150 12.87 5.73 14.85
N ILE A 151 12.76 6.30 16.06
CA ILE A 151 11.61 6.08 16.96
C ILE A 151 10.30 6.55 16.30
N ILE A 152 10.29 7.76 15.74
CA ILE A 152 9.12 8.31 15.04
C ILE A 152 8.71 7.40 13.87
N SER A 153 9.70 6.95 13.08
CA SER A 153 9.47 6.08 11.93
C SER A 153 8.88 4.73 12.36
N TYR A 154 9.37 4.16 13.44
CA TYR A 154 8.85 2.91 14.01
C TYR A 154 7.40 3.05 14.51
N ILE A 155 7.08 4.17 15.18
CA ILE A 155 5.72 4.48 15.63
C ILE A 155 4.79 4.63 14.41
N LEU A 156 5.19 5.40 13.40
CA LEU A 156 4.44 5.57 12.15
C LEU A 156 4.23 4.25 11.42
N ALA A 157 5.26 3.40 11.34
CA ALA A 157 5.17 2.07 10.76
C ALA A 157 4.15 1.20 11.51
N THR A 158 4.23 1.19 12.84
CA THR A 158 3.29 0.44 13.69
C THR A 158 1.86 0.94 13.54
N LEU A 159 1.64 2.26 13.51
CA LEU A 159 0.33 2.85 13.24
C LEU A 159 -0.20 2.48 11.85
N THR A 160 0.68 2.44 10.84
CA THR A 160 0.32 2.02 9.48
C THR A 160 -0.16 0.57 9.45
N VAL A 161 0.55 -0.33 10.13
CA VAL A 161 0.17 -1.75 10.22
C VAL A 161 -1.11 -1.92 11.04
N GLY A 162 -1.26 -1.18 12.14
CA GLY A 162 -2.50 -1.15 12.93
C GLY A 162 -3.70 -0.72 12.07
N PHE A 163 -3.56 0.37 11.30
CA PHE A 163 -4.62 0.84 10.41
C PHE A 163 -4.90 -0.11 9.24
N CYS A 164 -3.85 -0.78 8.75
CA CYS A 164 -3.94 -1.88 7.78
C CYS A 164 -4.82 -3.03 8.31
N LEU A 165 -4.61 -3.45 9.56
CA LEU A 165 -5.41 -4.50 10.21
C LEU A 165 -6.85 -4.04 10.46
N LEU A 166 -7.04 -2.82 10.99
CA LEU A 166 -8.37 -2.25 11.24
C LEU A 166 -9.23 -2.22 9.98
N ARG A 167 -8.65 -1.87 8.83
CA ARG A 167 -9.34 -1.89 7.53
C ARG A 167 -9.66 -3.31 7.03
N GLY A 168 -9.01 -4.35 7.54
CA GLY A 168 -9.25 -5.76 7.22
C GLY A 168 -10.36 -6.42 8.05
N ILE A 169 -10.62 -5.94 9.26
CA ILE A 169 -11.66 -6.47 10.18
C ILE A 169 -13.04 -6.62 9.51
N PRO A 170 -13.54 -5.64 8.71
CA PRO A 170 -14.85 -5.73 8.07
C PRO A 170 -15.13 -7.00 7.27
N PHE A 171 -14.10 -7.65 6.72
CA PHE A 171 -14.26 -8.83 5.87
C PHE A 171 -14.66 -10.09 6.66
N PHE A 172 -14.31 -10.17 7.96
CA PHE A 172 -14.73 -11.29 8.82
C PHE A 172 -16.23 -11.25 9.15
N PHE A 173 -16.87 -10.09 9.04
CA PHE A 173 -18.29 -9.90 9.37
C PHE A 173 -19.24 -9.99 8.17
N ILE A 174 -18.72 -10.28 6.97
CA ILE A 174 -19.56 -10.45 5.79
C ILE A 174 -20.34 -11.76 5.97
N ARG A 175 -21.67 -11.65 6.11
CA ARG A 175 -22.55 -12.82 6.13
C ARG A 175 -22.53 -13.45 4.75
N LYS A 176 -22.35 -14.79 4.69
CA LYS A 176 -22.55 -15.58 3.48
C LYS A 176 -23.90 -15.21 2.88
N THR A 177 -23.92 -14.65 1.67
CA THR A 177 -25.12 -14.68 0.85
C THR A 177 -25.34 -16.14 0.45
N PRO A 178 -26.51 -16.74 0.71
CA PRO A 178 -26.78 -18.10 0.25
C PRO A 178 -26.60 -18.15 -1.27
N CYS A 179 -25.88 -19.17 -1.75
CA CYS A 179 -25.80 -19.45 -3.18
C CYS A 179 -27.23 -19.59 -3.72
N PRO A 180 -27.58 -18.96 -4.86
CA PRO A 180 -28.84 -19.28 -5.50
C PRO A 180 -28.85 -20.79 -5.82
N PRO A 181 -29.98 -21.50 -5.59
CA PRO A 181 -30.05 -22.91 -5.92
C PRO A 181 -29.76 -23.08 -7.42
N SER A 182 -28.87 -24.02 -7.74
CA SER A 182 -28.65 -24.47 -9.11
C SER A 182 -29.96 -25.09 -9.61
N THR A 183 -30.70 -24.35 -10.42
CA THR A 183 -31.83 -24.85 -11.22
C THR A 183 -31.33 -25.67 -12.39
#